data_AF-A0AAJ1JCR3-F1
#
_entry.id   AF-A0AAJ1JCR3-F1
#
_cell.length_a   1.000
_cell.length_b   1.000
_cell.length_c   1.000
_cell.angle_alpha   90.00
_cell.angle_beta   90.00
_cell.angle_gamma   90.00
#
_symmetry.space_group_name_H-M   'P 1'
#
loop_
_entity.id
_entity.type
_entity.pdbx_description
1 polymer ?
#
loop_
_entity_poly.entity_id
_entity_poly.type
_entity_poly.pdbx_seq_one_letter_code
_entity_poly.pdbx_strand_id
1 'polypeptide(L)'
;MPIPFPFDFKNPGYTQVFEWRMERWKSQEPGVTEKKRDMGMSWLTVGLACTVCNFNRGISVGIGSCKEEYVDKIGVPKSLLEKARIFMTYLPDEFCFGWDRAKDAPHMRIKFPYTYSIISDECGDGIVWGDRASFYIVDETAFLERPTLVDASLSATTNCRQDISTPK
;
A
#
# COMPACT_ATOMS: atom_id res chain seq x y z
N MET A 1 -9.16 15.90 -4.63
CA MET A 1 -8.65 16.98 -3.76
C MET A 1 -7.13 16.86 -3.72
N PRO A 2 -6.36 17.94 -3.94
CA PRO A 2 -4.91 17.90 -3.83
C PRO A 2 -4.51 17.35 -2.44
N ILE A 3 -3.33 16.75 -2.34
CA ILE A 3 -2.71 16.42 -1.04
C ILE A 3 -3.07 17.48 0.02
N PRO A 4 -3.60 17.10 1.20
CA PRO A 4 -4.17 18.05 2.16
C PRO A 4 -3.11 18.92 2.86
N PHE A 5 -1.85 18.83 2.43
CA PHE A 5 -0.70 19.54 2.96
C PHE A 5 0.23 19.96 1.81
N PRO A 6 0.99 21.06 1.97
CA PRO A 6 1.95 21.51 0.96
C PRO A 6 3.13 20.54 0.84
N PHE A 7 3.41 20.05 -0.37
CA PHE A 7 4.58 19.21 -0.66
C PHE A 7 5.63 20.02 -1.41
N ASP A 8 6.75 20.29 -0.74
CA ASP A 8 7.93 20.92 -1.33
C ASP A 8 8.86 19.85 -1.91
N PHE A 9 9.23 19.96 -3.19
CA PHE A 9 10.18 19.02 -3.82
C PHE A 9 11.63 19.22 -3.36
N LYS A 10 11.97 20.39 -2.83
CA LYS A 10 13.33 20.72 -2.35
C LYS A 10 13.54 20.30 -0.90
N ASN A 11 12.52 20.46 -0.06
CA ASN A 11 12.46 19.93 1.31
C ASN A 11 11.15 19.15 1.51
N PRO A 12 11.05 17.94 0.96
CA PRO A 12 9.84 17.15 1.06
C PRO A 12 9.58 16.77 2.52
N GLY A 13 8.53 17.35 3.09
CA GLY A 13 8.00 17.00 4.40
C GLY A 13 7.32 15.64 4.40
N TYR A 14 8.06 14.57 4.07
CA TYR A 14 7.54 13.20 3.99
C TYR A 14 6.88 12.74 5.29
N THR A 15 7.33 13.27 6.43
CA THR A 15 6.70 13.07 7.74
C THR A 15 5.21 13.37 7.72
N GLN A 16 4.78 14.44 7.05
CA GLN A 16 3.36 14.82 6.96
C GLN A 16 2.54 13.77 6.21
N VAL A 17 3.14 13.13 5.19
CA VAL A 17 2.49 12.04 4.45
C VAL A 17 2.25 10.85 5.38
N PHE A 18 3.26 10.49 6.19
CA PHE A 18 3.15 9.38 7.13
C PHE A 18 2.15 9.66 8.24
N GLU A 19 2.24 10.83 8.87
CA GLU A 19 1.34 11.27 9.95
C GLU A 19 -0.11 11.27 9.48
N TRP A 20 -0.38 11.88 8.32
CA TRP A 20 -1.73 11.95 7.77
C TRP A 20 -2.29 10.57 7.43
N ARG A 21 -1.50 9.66 6.84
CA ARG A 21 -1.95 8.29 6.53
C ARG A 21 -2.20 7.48 7.80
N MET A 22 -1.34 7.63 8.81
CA MET A 22 -1.51 6.97 10.10
C MET A 22 -2.74 7.50 10.84
N GLU A 23 -3.01 8.80 10.77
CA GLU A 23 -4.21 9.41 11.33
C GLU A 23 -5.47 8.83 10.69
N ARG A 24 -5.53 8.76 9.35
CA ARG A 24 -6.66 8.14 8.62
C ARG A 24 -6.87 6.68 8.96
N TRP A 25 -5.78 5.94 9.13
CA TRP A 25 -5.87 4.55 9.56
C TRP A 25 -6.42 4.44 10.98
N LYS A 26 -5.97 5.27 11.92
CA LYS A 26 -6.48 5.29 13.30
C LYS A 26 -7.92 5.76 13.39
N SER A 27 -8.33 6.73 12.57
CA SER A 27 -9.72 7.20 12.50
C SER A 27 -10.63 6.27 11.69
N GLN A 28 -10.06 5.26 11.02
CA GLN A 28 -10.77 4.36 10.11
C GLN A 28 -11.53 5.12 9.02
N GLU A 29 -10.91 6.16 8.48
CA GLU A 29 -11.46 7.00 7.44
C GLU A 29 -10.74 6.78 6.11
N PRO A 30 -11.44 6.93 4.98
CA PRO A 30 -10.81 6.93 3.67
C PRO A 30 -9.92 8.17 3.51
N GLY A 31 -8.79 8.00 2.83
CA GLY A 31 -7.85 9.06 2.50
C GLY A 31 -7.55 9.06 1.01
N VAL A 32 -7.79 10.18 0.33
CA VAL A 32 -7.37 10.36 -1.06
C VAL A 32 -6.13 11.24 -1.10
N THR A 33 -5.09 10.78 -1.79
CA THR A 33 -3.86 11.52 -2.01
C THR A 33 -3.63 11.74 -3.51
N GLU A 34 -3.86 12.96 -3.97
CA GLU A 34 -3.47 13.35 -5.33
C GLU A 34 -1.96 13.56 -5.40
N LYS A 35 -1.29 12.72 -6.19
CA LYS A 35 0.15 12.82 -6.45
C LYS A 35 0.42 13.59 -7.75
N LYS A 36 1.55 14.29 -7.79
CA LYS A 36 2.25 14.62 -9.04
C LYS A 36 3.27 13.53 -9.34
N ARG A 37 3.70 13.42 -10.60
CA ARG A 37 4.76 12.48 -11.00
C ARG A 37 6.04 12.78 -10.22
N ASP A 38 6.84 11.75 -9.99
CA ASP A 38 8.17 11.80 -9.35
C ASP A 38 8.23 12.19 -7.86
N MET A 39 7.09 12.21 -7.15
CA MET A 39 7.04 12.46 -5.70
C MET A 39 7.42 11.25 -4.81
N GLY A 40 7.64 10.06 -5.38
CA GLY A 40 7.97 8.86 -4.60
C GLY A 40 6.83 8.28 -3.75
N MET A 41 5.58 8.73 -3.95
CA MET A 41 4.43 8.35 -3.10
C MET A 41 4.17 6.85 -2.98
N SER A 42 4.48 6.07 -4.02
CA SER A 42 4.35 4.60 -3.97
C SER A 42 5.34 3.98 -2.99
N TRP A 43 6.59 4.46 -2.94
CA TRP A 43 7.59 4.00 -1.97
C TRP A 43 7.19 4.37 -0.54
N LEU A 44 6.71 5.60 -0.31
CA LEU A 44 6.26 6.03 1.02
C LEU A 44 5.09 5.17 1.51
N THR A 45 4.12 4.92 0.64
CA THR A 45 2.92 4.17 1.04
C THR A 45 3.23 2.70 1.29
N VAL A 46 4.05 2.09 0.44
CA VAL A 46 4.49 0.70 0.62
C VAL A 46 5.39 0.55 1.85
N GLY A 47 6.32 1.48 2.07
CA GLY A 47 7.19 1.46 3.26
C GLY A 47 6.39 1.63 4.55
N LEU A 48 5.38 2.50 4.54
CA LEU A 48 4.45 2.65 5.67
C LEU A 48 3.67 1.34 5.91
N ALA A 49 3.15 0.71 4.85
CA ALA A 49 2.43 -0.56 4.98
C ALA A 49 3.31 -1.66 5.57
N CYS A 50 4.55 -1.80 5.08
CA CYS A 50 5.51 -2.76 5.63
C CYS A 50 5.79 -2.46 7.10
N THR A 51 6.03 -1.20 7.45
CA THR A 51 6.28 -0.76 8.83
C THR A 51 5.10 -1.12 9.73
N VAL A 52 3.87 -0.80 9.32
CA VAL A 52 2.66 -1.14 10.09
C VAL A 52 2.54 -2.65 10.29
N CYS A 53 2.72 -3.45 9.24
CA CYS A 53 2.69 -4.91 9.33
C CYS A 53 3.79 -5.48 10.23
N ASN A 54 4.97 -4.86 10.25
CA ASN A 54 6.13 -5.36 10.97
C ASN A 54 6.09 -5.06 12.48
N PHE A 55 5.37 -4.00 12.89
CA PHE A 55 5.26 -3.59 14.30
C PHE A 55 3.89 -3.85 14.94
N ASN A 56 2.84 -4.15 14.16
CA ASN A 56 1.51 -4.44 14.68
C ASN A 56 1.10 -5.88 14.32
N ARG A 57 0.47 -6.59 15.26
CA ARG A 57 0.08 -8.00 15.10
C ARG A 57 -1.24 -8.16 14.35
N GLY A 58 -1.30 -9.16 13.46
CA GLY A 58 -2.52 -9.58 12.78
C GLY A 58 -3.09 -8.52 11.83
N ILE A 59 -2.24 -7.67 11.26
CA ILE A 59 -2.68 -6.69 10.27
C ILE A 59 -2.80 -7.35 8.91
N SER A 60 -3.93 -7.13 8.23
CA SER A 60 -4.13 -7.49 6.84
C SER A 60 -4.20 -6.22 5.99
N VAL A 61 -3.34 -6.10 4.97
CA VAL A 61 -3.31 -4.95 4.06
C VAL A 61 -3.55 -5.44 2.64
N GLY A 62 -4.50 -4.83 1.95
CA GLY A 62 -4.72 -5.05 0.53
C GLY A 62 -4.02 -3.99 -0.31
N ILE A 63 -3.37 -4.39 -1.39
CA ILE A 63 -2.77 -3.48 -2.37
C ILE A 63 -3.36 -3.81 -3.75
N GLY A 64 -3.89 -2.79 -4.43
CA GLY A 64 -4.42 -2.93 -5.77
C GLY A 64 -4.01 -1.85 -6.76
N SER A 65 -4.08 -2.20 -8.03
CA SER A 65 -3.89 -1.30 -9.17
C SER A 65 -4.68 -1.81 -10.37
N CYS A 66 -4.68 -1.02 -11.45
CA CYS A 66 -5.40 -1.33 -12.69
C CYS A 66 -4.87 -2.59 -13.39
N LYS A 67 -3.56 -2.87 -13.29
CA LYS A 67 -2.92 -4.03 -13.93
C LYS A 67 -2.08 -4.83 -12.94
N GLU A 68 -2.07 -6.14 -13.10
CA GLU A 68 -1.37 -7.08 -12.21
C GLU A 68 0.13 -6.79 -12.22
N GLU A 69 0.69 -6.50 -13.40
CA GLU A 69 2.10 -6.13 -13.58
C GLU A 69 2.54 -4.89 -12.77
N TYR A 70 1.59 -4.02 -12.38
CA TYR A 70 1.83 -2.87 -11.52
C TYR A 70 1.69 -3.19 -10.04
N VAL A 71 0.93 -4.23 -9.71
CA VAL A 71 0.77 -4.70 -8.32
C VAL A 71 1.92 -5.63 -7.95
N ASP A 72 2.14 -6.70 -8.72
CA ASP A 72 3.24 -7.64 -8.52
C ASP A 72 3.92 -8.02 -9.83
N LYS A 73 5.23 -7.77 -9.88
CA LYS A 73 6.11 -8.34 -10.87
C LYS A 73 7.48 -8.52 -10.24
N ILE A 74 7.77 -9.77 -9.86
CA ILE A 74 9.01 -10.14 -9.15
C ILE A 74 10.23 -9.68 -9.96
N GLY A 75 11.15 -8.99 -9.29
CA GLY A 75 12.36 -8.45 -9.90
C GLY A 75 12.18 -7.17 -10.72
N VAL A 76 10.95 -6.64 -10.83
CA VAL A 76 10.67 -5.35 -11.50
C VAL A 76 10.28 -4.31 -10.44
N PRO A 77 11.18 -3.38 -10.07
CA PRO A 77 10.95 -2.39 -9.00
C PRO A 77 9.81 -1.41 -9.26
N LYS A 78 9.19 -1.45 -10.44
CA LYS A 78 8.00 -0.65 -10.76
C LYS A 78 6.79 -1.12 -9.96
N SER A 79 6.68 -2.43 -9.71
CA SER A 79 5.53 -3.04 -9.03
C SER A 79 5.52 -2.72 -7.53
N LEU A 80 4.33 -2.59 -6.94
CA LEU A 80 4.18 -2.20 -5.53
C LEU A 80 4.72 -3.27 -4.57
N LEU A 81 4.44 -4.54 -4.83
CA LEU A 81 4.95 -5.64 -4.00
C LEU A 81 6.46 -5.82 -4.13
N GLU A 82 7.05 -5.61 -5.31
CA GLU A 82 8.51 -5.65 -5.42
C GLU A 82 9.17 -4.52 -4.62
N LYS A 83 8.56 -3.32 -4.57
CA LYS A 83 9.04 -2.25 -3.67
C LYS A 83 8.98 -2.66 -2.20
N ALA A 84 7.94 -3.38 -1.79
CA ALA A 84 7.81 -3.90 -0.43
C ALA A 84 8.91 -4.93 -0.13
N ARG A 85 9.17 -5.84 -1.08
CA ARG A 85 10.26 -6.83 -0.97
C ARG A 85 11.62 -6.15 -0.86
N ILE A 86 11.87 -5.14 -1.68
CA ILE A 86 13.10 -4.35 -1.65
C ILE A 86 13.23 -3.64 -0.30
N PHE A 87 12.17 -2.96 0.16
CA PHE A 87 12.16 -2.28 1.45
C PHE A 87 12.53 -3.23 2.59
N MET A 88 11.86 -4.39 2.68
CA MET A 88 12.15 -5.38 3.71
C MET A 88 13.57 -5.98 3.61
N THR A 89 14.11 -6.13 2.39
CA THR A 89 15.47 -6.66 2.17
C THR A 89 16.56 -5.71 2.67
N TYR A 90 16.30 -4.39 2.64
CA TYR A 90 17.27 -3.37 3.05
C TYR A 90 17.07 -2.88 4.49
N LEU A 91 16.12 -3.44 5.24
CA LEU A 91 16.01 -3.16 6.66
C LEU A 91 17.22 -3.74 7.41
N PRO A 92 17.71 -3.06 8.46
CA PRO A 92 18.67 -3.66 9.38
C PRO A 92 18.11 -4.95 10.02
N ASP A 93 18.99 -5.89 10.34
CA ASP A 93 18.60 -7.20 10.88
C ASP A 93 17.72 -7.10 12.14
N GLU A 94 17.95 -6.07 12.97
CA GLU A 94 17.15 -5.79 14.17
C GLU A 94 15.68 -5.50 13.87
N PHE A 95 15.39 -5.02 12.66
CA PHE A 95 14.05 -4.68 12.19
C PHE A 95 13.49 -5.68 11.18
N CYS A 96 14.28 -6.67 10.72
CA CYS A 96 13.77 -7.72 9.85
C CYS A 96 12.95 -8.77 10.60
N PHE A 97 13.16 -8.93 11.91
CA PHE A 97 12.44 -9.89 12.77
C PHE A 97 12.34 -11.31 12.18
N GLY A 98 13.41 -11.77 11.52
CA GLY A 98 13.49 -13.09 10.90
C GLY A 98 12.73 -13.24 9.57
N TRP A 99 12.30 -12.14 8.96
CA TRP A 99 11.74 -12.13 7.62
C TRP A 99 12.76 -12.56 6.57
N ASP A 100 12.35 -13.46 5.68
CA ASP A 100 13.17 -13.95 4.58
C ASP A 100 12.45 -13.76 3.25
N ARG A 101 13.15 -13.16 2.27
CA ARG A 101 12.56 -12.84 0.96
C ARG A 101 12.05 -14.07 0.20
N ALA A 102 12.76 -15.20 0.28
CA ALA A 102 12.41 -16.39 -0.48
C ALA A 102 11.22 -17.14 0.13
N LYS A 103 11.09 -17.11 1.47
CA LYS A 103 10.03 -17.82 2.20
C LYS A 103 8.78 -16.97 2.40
N ASP A 104 8.97 -15.71 2.76
CA ASP A 104 7.90 -14.85 3.27
C ASP A 104 7.33 -13.91 2.21
N ALA A 105 7.95 -13.78 1.04
CA ALA A 105 7.46 -12.92 -0.04
C ALA A 105 7.25 -13.61 -1.40
N PRO A 106 6.42 -14.68 -1.46
CA PRO A 106 6.05 -15.29 -2.72
C PRO A 106 5.25 -14.33 -3.63
N HIS A 107 4.93 -14.77 -4.85
CA HIS A 107 4.03 -14.04 -5.75
C HIS A 107 2.69 -13.79 -5.04
N MET A 108 2.09 -12.60 -5.25
CA MET A 108 0.76 -12.17 -4.76
C MET A 108 0.63 -11.87 -3.27
N ARG A 109 1.67 -12.12 -2.47
CA ARG A 109 1.57 -11.91 -1.01
C ARG A 109 2.92 -11.74 -0.34
N ILE A 110 2.93 -10.93 0.72
CA ILE A 110 4.06 -10.78 1.63
C ILE A 110 3.57 -11.05 3.05
N LYS A 111 4.24 -11.97 3.72
CA LYS A 111 3.96 -12.36 5.09
C LYS A 111 4.97 -11.73 6.02
N PHE A 112 4.54 -11.45 7.24
CA PHE A 112 5.38 -10.93 8.31
C PHE A 112 5.35 -11.96 9.45
N PRO A 113 6.38 -12.82 9.56
CA PRO A 113 6.32 -14.00 10.43
C PRO A 113 6.24 -13.65 11.91
N TYR A 114 6.88 -12.56 12.33
CA TYR A 114 6.90 -12.12 13.72
C TYR A 114 5.55 -11.60 14.23
N THR A 115 4.79 -10.94 13.36
CA THR A 115 3.52 -10.27 13.71
C THR A 115 2.28 -11.02 13.22
N TYR A 116 2.42 -12.04 12.39
CA TYR A 116 1.33 -12.70 11.68
C TYR A 116 0.53 -11.75 10.78
N SER A 117 1.17 -10.67 10.33
CA SER A 117 0.57 -9.72 9.40
C SER A 117 0.79 -10.17 7.96
N ILE A 118 -0.09 -9.73 7.07
CA ILE A 118 -0.06 -10.06 5.64
C ILE A 118 -0.33 -8.82 4.80
N ILE A 119 0.43 -8.70 3.71
CA ILE A 119 0.10 -7.82 2.60
C ILE A 119 -0.32 -8.73 1.45
N SER A 120 -1.56 -8.59 1.01
CA SER A 120 -2.12 -9.32 -0.13
C SER A 120 -2.30 -8.38 -1.30
N ASP A 121 -2.09 -8.90 -2.49
CA ASP A 121 -2.41 -8.19 -3.71
C ASP A 121 -3.86 -8.48 -4.14
N GLU A 122 -4.49 -7.52 -4.81
CA GLU A 122 -5.66 -7.78 -5.63
C GLU A 122 -5.60 -6.93 -6.90
N CYS A 123 -6.00 -7.50 -8.04
CA CYS A 123 -5.89 -6.83 -9.34
C CYS A 123 -7.21 -6.85 -10.13
N GLY A 124 -7.50 -5.74 -10.81
CA GLY A 124 -8.57 -5.65 -11.82
C GLY A 124 -9.96 -5.95 -11.25
N ASP A 125 -10.75 -6.74 -11.97
CA ASP A 125 -12.06 -7.25 -11.52
C ASP A 125 -11.95 -8.18 -10.29
N GLY A 126 -10.74 -8.59 -9.92
CA GLY A 126 -10.43 -9.39 -8.73
C GLY A 126 -10.19 -8.59 -7.45
N ILE A 127 -10.30 -7.24 -7.47
CA ILE A 127 -10.31 -6.37 -6.25
C ILE A 127 -11.64 -6.54 -5.48
N VAL A 128 -12.14 -7.77 -5.44
CA VAL A 128 -13.52 -8.08 -5.10
C VAL A 128 -13.48 -9.49 -4.49
N TRP A 129 -13.79 -9.56 -3.19
CA TRP A 129 -13.97 -10.76 -2.36
C TRP A 129 -12.68 -11.39 -1.79
N GLY A 130 -12.21 -10.87 -0.65
CA GLY A 130 -11.13 -11.55 0.08
C GLY A 130 -10.78 -10.92 1.42
N ASP A 131 -11.42 -11.39 2.49
CA ASP A 131 -11.05 -11.15 3.90
C ASP A 131 -11.09 -9.67 4.39
N ARG A 132 -11.23 -9.43 5.68
CA ARG A 132 -11.26 -8.06 6.23
C ARG A 132 -9.85 -7.47 6.19
N ALA A 133 -9.66 -6.35 5.48
CA ALA A 133 -8.40 -5.62 5.47
C ALA A 133 -8.43 -4.45 6.47
N SER A 134 -7.34 -4.28 7.23
CA SER A 134 -7.16 -3.17 8.16
C SER A 134 -7.09 -1.82 7.45
N PHE A 135 -6.45 -1.79 6.28
CA PHE A 135 -6.52 -0.69 5.32
C PHE A 135 -6.16 -1.22 3.93
N TYR A 136 -6.59 -0.49 2.90
CA TYR A 136 -6.39 -0.86 1.51
C TYR A 136 -5.70 0.27 0.75
N ILE A 137 -4.70 -0.04 -0.07
CA ILE A 137 -3.97 0.94 -0.88
C ILE A 137 -4.31 0.69 -2.34
N VAL A 138 -4.81 1.72 -3.03
CA VAL A 138 -5.06 1.64 -4.47
C VAL A 138 -4.21 2.66 -5.20
N ASP A 139 -3.35 2.22 -6.12
CA ASP A 139 -2.53 3.10 -6.97
C ASP A 139 -3.14 3.25 -8.37
N GLU A 140 -3.01 4.46 -8.94
CA GLU A 140 -3.57 4.87 -10.22
C GLU A 140 -5.11 4.73 -10.29
N THR A 141 -5.80 5.13 -9.21
CA THR A 141 -7.27 4.95 -9.10
C THR A 141 -8.07 5.61 -10.23
N ALA A 142 -7.59 6.70 -10.81
CA ALA A 142 -8.24 7.36 -11.95
C ALA A 142 -8.24 6.53 -13.25
N PHE A 143 -7.46 5.45 -13.31
CA PHE A 143 -7.32 4.56 -14.48
C PHE A 143 -7.97 3.19 -14.29
N LEU A 144 -8.67 2.95 -13.18
CA LEU A 144 -9.42 1.72 -12.98
C LEU A 144 -10.50 1.55 -14.06
N GLU A 145 -10.63 0.35 -14.62
CA GLU A 145 -11.60 0.07 -15.68
C GLU A 145 -13.04 0.17 -15.19
N ARG A 146 -13.30 -0.23 -13.94
CA ARG A 146 -14.65 -0.25 -13.33
C ARG A 146 -14.64 0.31 -11.90
N PRO A 147 -14.51 1.65 -11.74
CA PRO A 147 -14.34 2.27 -10.43
C PRO A 147 -15.52 2.01 -9.49
N THR A 148 -16.76 2.01 -10.00
CA THR A 148 -17.96 1.81 -9.18
C THR A 148 -18.04 0.44 -8.52
N LEU A 149 -17.57 -0.61 -9.20
CA LEU A 149 -17.54 -1.97 -8.64
C LEU A 149 -16.43 -2.11 -7.59
N VAL A 150 -15.27 -1.50 -7.84
CA VAL A 150 -14.16 -1.46 -6.88
C VAL A 150 -14.57 -0.67 -5.64
N ASP A 151 -15.24 0.47 -5.80
CA ASP A 151 -15.74 1.29 -4.69
C ASP A 151 -16.73 0.51 -3.82
N ALA A 152 -17.71 -0.15 -4.45
CA ALA A 152 -18.69 -0.98 -3.74
C ALA A 152 -18.02 -2.13 -2.98
N SER A 153 -17.04 -2.80 -3.60
CA SER A 153 -16.35 -3.95 -3.00
C SER A 153 -15.44 -3.52 -1.85
N LEU A 154 -14.64 -2.48 -2.04
CA LEU A 154 -13.72 -1.98 -1.01
C LEU A 154 -14.47 -1.39 0.19
N SER A 155 -15.65 -0.80 -0.02
CA SER A 155 -16.49 -0.33 1.09
C SER A 155 -16.98 -1.46 2.01
N ALA A 156 -17.04 -2.71 1.51
CA ALA A 156 -17.37 -3.88 2.30
C ALA A 156 -16.13 -4.54 2.95
N THR A 157 -14.94 -4.33 2.36
CA THR A 157 -13.66 -4.94 2.79
C THR A 157 -12.93 -4.13 3.86
N THR A 158 -12.92 -2.79 3.77
CA THR A 158 -12.24 -1.92 4.72
C THR A 158 -12.91 -0.55 4.87
N ASN A 159 -12.80 0.04 6.06
CA ASN A 159 -13.20 1.43 6.29
C ASN A 159 -12.09 2.43 5.94
N CYS A 160 -10.83 1.97 5.90
CA CYS A 160 -9.68 2.83 5.60
C CYS A 160 -9.09 2.51 4.22
N ARG A 161 -9.68 3.10 3.18
CA ARG A 161 -9.13 3.07 1.82
C ARG A 161 -8.21 4.27 1.59
N GLN A 162 -6.99 4.00 1.13
CA GLN A 162 -5.98 5.00 0.82
C GLN A 162 -5.69 5.04 -0.68
N ASP A 163 -6.27 6.01 -1.37
CA ASP A 163 -6.16 6.16 -2.81
C ASP A 163 -4.96 7.03 -3.20
N ILE A 164 -4.23 6.60 -4.21
CA ILE A 164 -3.14 7.34 -4.82
C ILE A 164 -3.45 7.49 -6.30
N SER A 165 -3.57 8.73 -6.77
CA SER A 165 -3.78 8.98 -8.19
C SER A 165 -3.15 10.27 -8.66
N THR A 166 -2.76 10.26 -9.93
CA THR A 166 -2.46 11.50 -10.64
C THR A 166 -3.79 12.12 -11.09
N PRO A 167 -3.99 13.45 -10.98
CA PRO A 167 -5.13 14.12 -11.60
C PRO A 167 -5.13 13.89 -13.12
N LYS A 168 -6.31 13.78 -13.73
CA LYS A 168 -6.46 13.78 -15.19
C LYS A 168 -6.23 15.17 -15.76
#